data_AF-A0A9D2CHH5-F1
#
_entry.id   AF-A0A9D2CHH5-F1
#
_cell.length_a   1.000
_cell.length_b   1.000
_cell.length_c   1.000
_cell.angle_alpha   90.00
_cell.angle_beta   90.00
_cell.angle_gamma   90.00
#
_symmetry.space_group_name_H-M   'P 1'
#
loop_
_entity.id
_entity.type
_entity.pdbx_description
1 polymer ?
#
loop_
_entity_poly.entity_id
_entity_poly.type
_entity_poly.pdbx_seq_one_letter_code
_entity_poly.pdbx_strand_id
1 'polypeptide(L)'
;VIQFNAKDARAKSRYAYIASEVFHLAGETEDELVAALVQMIRDLNDKIDIPQGIKNYGKGGVKADESIIDYAEFEEKKSRIAVDAIGDACTGSNPRQPTPEEMEKLLECVYNDVDVDF
;
A
#
# COMPACT_ATOMS: atom_id res chain seq x y z
N VAL A 1 -2.17 -0.35 -0.78
CA VAL A 1 -3.60 -0.63 -0.52
C VAL A 1 -4.53 0.51 -0.93
N ILE A 2 -4.31 1.77 -0.50
CA ILE A 2 -5.20 2.91 -0.88
C ILE A 2 -5.36 3.01 -2.40
N GLN A 3 -4.25 3.00 -3.15
CA GLN A 3 -4.26 3.04 -4.62
C GLN A 3 -5.03 1.86 -5.25
N PHE A 4 -4.82 0.63 -4.75
CA PHE A 4 -5.58 -0.56 -5.18
C PHE A 4 -7.10 -0.39 -4.96
N ASN A 5 -7.48 0.05 -3.75
CA ASN A 5 -8.87 0.24 -3.37
C ASN A 5 -9.52 1.41 -4.11
N ALA A 6 -8.76 2.43 -4.52
CA ALA A 6 -9.28 3.59 -5.25
C ALA A 6 -9.77 3.25 -6.68
N LYS A 7 -9.59 2.01 -7.16
CA LYS A 7 -10.28 1.53 -8.36
C LYS A 7 -11.76 1.22 -8.11
N ASP A 8 -12.16 0.99 -6.86
CA ASP A 8 -13.56 1.02 -6.46
C ASP A 8 -14.02 2.47 -6.29
N ALA A 9 -15.05 2.88 -7.03
CA ALA A 9 -15.51 4.26 -7.07
C ALA A 9 -15.95 4.78 -5.69
N ARG A 10 -16.59 3.93 -4.88
CA ARG A 10 -17.03 4.32 -3.54
C ARG A 10 -15.84 4.53 -2.60
N ALA A 11 -14.84 3.66 -2.65
CA ALA A 11 -13.60 3.83 -1.88
C ALA A 11 -12.84 5.07 -2.32
N LYS A 12 -12.73 5.32 -3.63
CA LYS A 12 -12.11 6.52 -4.20
C LYS A 12 -12.72 7.80 -3.65
N SER A 13 -14.04 7.96 -3.74
CA SER A 13 -14.73 9.13 -3.20
C SER A 13 -14.52 9.31 -1.70
N ARG A 14 -14.44 8.20 -0.93
CA ARG A 14 -14.17 8.27 0.51
C ARG A 14 -12.74 8.69 0.82
N TYR A 15 -11.76 8.21 0.07
CA TYR A 15 -10.38 8.66 0.22
C TYR A 15 -10.22 10.13 -0.18
N ALA A 16 -10.87 10.56 -1.26
CA ALA A 16 -10.89 11.96 -1.68
C ALA A 16 -11.52 12.87 -0.60
N TYR A 17 -12.64 12.44 -0.01
CA TYR A 17 -13.25 13.15 1.13
C TYR A 17 -12.30 13.25 2.33
N ILE A 18 -11.59 12.17 2.68
CA ILE A 18 -10.60 12.21 3.77
C ILE A 18 -9.49 13.22 3.43
N ALA A 19 -9.00 13.22 2.19
CA ALA A 19 -7.99 14.15 1.74
C ALA A 19 -8.45 15.62 1.86
N SER A 20 -9.63 15.96 1.33
CA SER A 20 -10.11 17.34 1.26
C SER A 20 -10.73 17.85 2.57
N GLU A 21 -11.60 17.05 3.19
CA GLU A 21 -12.41 17.52 4.32
C GLU A 21 -11.77 17.28 5.68
N VAL A 22 -10.91 16.25 5.80
CA VAL A 22 -10.28 15.89 7.08
C VAL A 22 -8.88 16.45 7.18
N PHE A 23 -8.09 16.32 6.12
CA PHE A 23 -6.70 16.77 6.09
C PHE A 23 -6.47 18.07 5.33
N HIS A 24 -7.50 18.58 4.64
CA HIS A 24 -7.43 19.84 3.88
C HIS A 24 -6.27 19.87 2.87
N LEU A 25 -6.03 18.72 2.21
CA LEU A 25 -5.03 18.58 1.16
C LEU A 25 -5.52 19.24 -0.13
N ALA A 26 -4.58 19.77 -0.92
CA ALA A 26 -4.88 20.36 -2.22
C ALA A 26 -5.20 19.28 -3.27
N GLY A 27 -6.16 19.57 -4.14
CA GLY A 27 -6.56 18.74 -5.28
C GLY A 27 -7.94 19.18 -5.80
N GLU A 28 -8.15 19.13 -7.10
CA GLU A 28 -9.41 19.51 -7.75
C GLU A 28 -10.23 18.29 -8.16
N THR A 29 -9.55 17.18 -8.45
CA THR A 29 -10.18 15.90 -8.81
C THR A 29 -10.00 14.86 -7.71
N GLU A 30 -10.87 13.84 -7.70
CA GLU A 30 -10.71 12.71 -6.76
C GLU A 30 -9.38 11.98 -6.95
N ASP A 31 -8.85 11.88 -8.18
CA ASP A 31 -7.54 11.27 -8.45
C ASP A 31 -6.41 12.07 -7.81
N GLU A 32 -6.42 13.40 -7.98
CA GLU A 32 -5.45 14.29 -7.34
C GLU A 32 -5.52 14.23 -5.82
N LEU A 33 -6.75 14.19 -5.26
CA LEU A 33 -6.96 14.10 -3.82
C LEU A 33 -6.50 12.74 -3.25
N VAL A 34 -6.73 11.64 -3.95
CA VAL A 34 -6.21 10.32 -3.57
C VAL A 34 -4.68 10.31 -3.64
N ALA A 35 -4.09 10.86 -4.69
CA ALA A 35 -2.63 10.97 -4.83
C ALA A 35 -2.04 11.84 -3.69
N ALA A 36 -2.67 12.96 -3.36
CA ALA A 36 -2.26 13.82 -2.26
C ALA A 36 -2.33 13.11 -0.90
N LEU A 37 -3.38 12.31 -0.66
CA LEU A 37 -3.50 11.49 0.55
C LEU A 37 -2.37 10.46 0.66
N VAL A 38 -2.07 9.76 -0.44
CA VAL A 38 -0.96 8.80 -0.49
C VAL A 38 0.36 9.52 -0.20
N GLN A 39 0.61 10.66 -0.85
CA GLN A 39 1.82 11.44 -0.64
C GLN A 39 1.95 11.92 0.82
N MET A 40 0.87 12.40 1.43
CA MET A 40 0.88 12.82 2.84
C MET A 40 1.29 11.68 3.78
N ILE A 41 0.80 10.46 3.54
CA ILE A 41 1.18 9.28 4.33
C ILE A 41 2.65 8.91 4.09
N ARG A 42 3.13 9.00 2.84
CA ARG A 42 4.56 8.78 2.53
C ARG A 42 5.46 9.79 3.24
N ASP A 43 5.09 11.07 3.19
CA ASP A 43 5.82 12.14 3.90
C ASP A 43 5.81 11.91 5.41
N LEU A 44 4.71 11.39 5.96
CA LEU A 44 4.63 11.02 7.37
C LEU A 44 5.58 9.86 7.68
N ASN A 45 5.57 8.79 6.87
CA ASN A 45 6.50 7.66 7.02
C ASN A 45 7.95 8.16 7.06
N ASP A 46 8.36 9.04 6.14
CA ASP A 46 9.72 9.58 6.12
C ASP A 46 10.03 10.43 7.36
N LYS A 47 9.06 11.21 7.88
CA LYS A 47 9.24 11.99 9.12
C LYS A 47 9.45 11.15 10.37
N ILE A 48 8.92 9.92 10.39
CA ILE A 48 9.06 8.99 11.52
C ILE A 48 9.94 7.77 11.19
N ASP A 49 10.75 7.89 10.15
CA ASP A 49 11.76 6.91 9.72
C ASP A 49 11.20 5.49 9.44
N ILE A 50 9.99 5.42 8.89
CA ILE A 50 9.38 4.17 8.41
C ILE A 50 9.85 3.89 6.97
N PRO A 51 10.33 2.67 6.66
CA PRO A 51 10.68 2.30 5.29
C PRO A 51 9.44 2.25 4.37
N GLN A 52 9.57 2.78 3.15
CA GLN A 52 8.47 2.84 2.18
C GLN A 52 8.17 1.50 1.49
N GLY A 53 9.15 0.59 1.43
CA GLY A 53 9.00 -0.75 0.86
C GLY A 53 9.75 -1.82 1.64
N ILE A 54 9.35 -3.09 1.46
CA ILE A 54 9.94 -4.23 2.21
C ILE A 54 11.44 -4.35 1.95
N LYS A 55 11.91 -4.01 0.73
CA LYS A 55 13.33 -4.00 0.38
C LYS A 55 14.20 -3.03 1.20
N ASN A 56 13.60 -2.18 2.03
CA ASN A 56 14.29 -1.18 2.86
C ASN A 56 14.11 -1.40 4.37
N TYR A 57 13.56 -2.54 4.80
CA TYR A 57 13.41 -2.86 6.23
C TYR A 57 14.69 -3.48 6.79
N GLY A 58 15.42 -2.70 7.59
CA GLY A 58 16.59 -3.15 8.33
C GLY A 58 16.25 -3.88 9.63
N LYS A 59 17.30 -4.35 10.32
CA LYS A 59 17.17 -5.06 11.60
C LYS A 59 16.47 -4.19 12.64
N GLY A 60 15.42 -4.72 13.25
CA GLY A 60 14.59 -3.99 14.21
C GLY A 60 13.49 -3.14 13.58
N GLY A 61 13.27 -3.25 12.26
CA GLY A 61 12.18 -2.58 11.55
C GLY A 61 12.47 -1.12 11.17
N VAL A 62 13.75 -0.72 11.19
CA VAL A 62 14.21 0.63 10.85
C VAL A 62 14.55 0.73 9.36
N LYS A 63 14.69 1.96 8.84
CA LYS A 63 15.12 2.20 7.47
C LYS A 63 16.56 1.75 7.22
N ALA A 64 16.77 1.01 6.13
CA ALA A 64 18.08 0.54 5.69
C ALA A 64 18.16 0.39 4.17
N ASP A 65 19.38 0.42 3.64
CA ASP A 65 19.66 0.16 2.22
C ASP A 65 19.55 -1.34 1.88
N GLU A 66 19.84 -2.21 2.86
CA GLU A 66 19.72 -3.66 2.75
C GLU A 66 18.61 -4.17 3.68
N SER A 67 17.69 -4.96 3.14
CA SER A 67 16.57 -5.53 3.90
C SER A 67 16.98 -6.78 4.68
N ILE A 68 16.30 -7.02 5.80
CA ILE A 68 16.30 -8.32 6.48
C ILE A 68 15.49 -9.39 5.74
N ILE A 69 14.73 -9.00 4.71
CA ILE A 69 14.01 -9.89 3.80
C ILE A 69 14.57 -9.64 2.40
N ASP A 70 15.45 -10.52 1.93
CA ASP A 70 15.94 -10.43 0.55
C ASP A 70 14.86 -10.83 -0.47
N TYR A 71 15.12 -10.56 -1.75
CA TYR A 71 14.13 -10.83 -2.79
C TYR A 71 13.88 -12.33 -2.98
N ALA A 72 14.87 -13.19 -2.71
CA ALA A 72 14.70 -14.63 -2.86
C ALA A 72 13.76 -15.18 -1.79
N GLU A 73 13.91 -14.74 -0.53
CA GLU A 73 13.01 -15.09 0.56
C GLU A 73 11.59 -14.52 0.32
N PHE A 74 11.50 -13.28 -0.16
CA PHE A 74 10.22 -12.68 -0.53
C PHE A 74 9.52 -13.50 -1.61
N GLU A 75 10.21 -13.81 -2.70
CA GLU A 75 9.65 -14.55 -3.84
C GLU A 75 9.21 -15.96 -3.46
N GLU A 76 10.03 -16.68 -2.68
CA GLU A 76 9.70 -18.01 -2.17
C GLU A 76 8.38 -18.01 -1.36
N LYS A 77 8.16 -16.97 -0.55
CA LYS A 77 7.02 -16.89 0.37
C LYS A 77 5.82 -16.16 -0.21
N LYS A 78 5.97 -15.41 -1.31
CA LYS A 78 4.97 -14.52 -1.90
C LYS A 78 3.62 -15.19 -2.08
N SER A 79 3.59 -16.34 -2.75
CA SER A 79 2.32 -17.02 -3.08
C SER A 79 1.58 -17.51 -1.83
N ARG A 80 2.31 -18.08 -0.86
CA ARG A 80 1.71 -18.48 0.42
C ARG A 80 1.15 -17.28 1.18
N ILE A 81 1.92 -16.20 1.29
CA ILE A 81 1.50 -14.97 1.99
C ILE A 81 0.26 -14.37 1.30
N ALA A 82 0.17 -14.42 -0.03
CA ALA A 82 -1.01 -13.94 -0.76
C ALA A 82 -2.26 -14.75 -0.41
N VAL A 83 -2.17 -16.08 -0.36
CA VAL A 83 -3.27 -16.96 0.05
C VAL A 83 -3.68 -16.70 1.51
N ASP A 84 -2.70 -16.62 2.42
CA ASP A 84 -2.94 -16.37 3.83
C ASP A 84 -3.61 -14.99 4.05
N ALA A 85 -3.15 -13.96 3.34
CA ALA A 85 -3.73 -12.61 3.40
C ALA A 85 -5.17 -12.59 2.89
N ILE A 86 -5.49 -13.34 1.83
CA ILE A 86 -6.87 -13.46 1.33
C ILE A 86 -7.76 -14.21 2.32
N GLY A 87 -7.22 -15.24 2.98
CA GLY A 87 -7.92 -16.02 3.99
C GLY A 87 -8.10 -15.32 5.34
N ASP A 88 -7.42 -14.19 5.56
CA ASP A 88 -7.53 -13.42 6.79
C ASP A 88 -8.93 -12.81 6.95
N ALA A 89 -9.48 -12.90 8.17
CA ALA A 89 -10.82 -12.43 8.48
C ALA A 89 -11.03 -10.93 8.20
N CYS A 90 -9.95 -10.13 8.22
CA CYS A 90 -10.02 -8.69 7.92
C CYS A 90 -10.29 -8.43 6.43
N THR A 91 -9.80 -9.29 5.53
CA THR A 91 -9.83 -9.05 4.08
C THR A 91 -11.26 -8.99 3.54
N GLY A 92 -12.19 -9.75 4.12
CA GLY A 92 -13.61 -9.70 3.73
C GLY A 92 -14.28 -8.33 3.89
N SER A 93 -13.69 -7.42 4.67
CA SER A 93 -14.19 -6.04 4.85
C SER A 93 -13.58 -5.01 3.88
N ASN A 94 -12.58 -5.41 3.09
CA ASN A 94 -11.92 -4.52 2.14
C ASN A 94 -12.89 -4.15 0.99
N PRO A 95 -13.00 -2.87 0.58
CA PRO A 95 -13.97 -2.42 -0.43
C PRO A 95 -13.76 -3.04 -1.80
N ARG A 96 -12.53 -3.49 -2.10
CA ARG A 96 -12.18 -4.24 -3.31
C ARG A 96 -11.54 -5.56 -2.88
N GLN A 97 -12.13 -6.69 -3.28
CA GLN A 97 -11.57 -8.01 -3.01
C GLN A 97 -10.48 -8.33 -4.05
N PRO A 98 -9.23 -8.59 -3.64
CA PRO A 98 -8.18 -8.98 -4.57
C PRO A 98 -8.32 -10.45 -4.98
N THR A 99 -7.97 -10.78 -6.22
CA THR A 99 -7.66 -12.16 -6.59
C THR A 99 -6.29 -12.59 -6.02
N PRO A 100 -5.97 -13.90 -5.96
CA PRO A 100 -4.61 -14.35 -5.62
C PRO A 100 -3.52 -13.67 -6.44
N GLU A 101 -3.72 -13.54 -7.75
CA GLU A 101 -2.76 -12.89 -8.65
C GLU A 101 -2.64 -11.39 -8.38
N GLU A 102 -3.74 -10.69 -8.12
CA GLU A 102 -3.72 -9.28 -7.72
C GLU A 102 -3.03 -9.07 -6.37
N MET A 103 -3.22 -9.99 -5.42
CA MET A 103 -2.54 -9.93 -4.13
C MET A 103 -1.04 -10.14 -4.26
N GLU A 104 -0.59 -11.13 -5.06
CA GLU A 104 0.83 -11.30 -5.35
C GLU A 104 1.42 -10.06 -6.04
N LYS A 105 0.71 -9.49 -7.02
CA LYS A 105 1.13 -8.23 -7.67
C LYS A 105 1.18 -7.06 -6.70
N LEU A 106 0.24 -6.99 -5.76
CA LEU A 106 0.24 -5.97 -4.71
C LEU A 106 1.44 -6.12 -3.76
N LEU A 107 1.78 -7.36 -3.37
CA LEU A 107 2.97 -7.65 -2.58
C LEU A 107 4.26 -7.23 -3.31
N GLU A 108 4.34 -7.44 -4.62
CA GLU A 108 5.46 -6.96 -5.45
C GLU A 108 5.57 -5.44 -5.46
N CYS A 109 4.44 -4.72 -5.56
CA CYS A 109 4.43 -3.27 -5.45
C CYS A 109 4.96 -2.80 -4.08
N VAL A 110 4.55 -3.48 -3.01
CA VAL A 110 4.97 -3.17 -1.63
C VAL A 110 6.45 -3.51 -1.40
N TYR A 111 6.96 -4.59 -1.98
CA TYR A 111 8.38 -4.91 -1.87
C TYR A 111 9.24 -3.87 -2.56
N ASN A 112 8.86 -3.50 -3.79
CA ASN A 112 9.66 -2.62 -4.64
C ASN A 112 9.44 -1.13 -4.42
N ASP A 113 8.47 -0.74 -3.59
CA ASP A 113 8.01 0.64 -3.41
C ASP A 113 7.62 1.28 -4.75
N VAL A 114 6.68 0.66 -5.44
CA VAL A 114 6.13 1.17 -6.71
C VAL A 114 4.61 1.32 -6.63
N ASP A 115 4.08 2.23 -7.43
CA ASP A 115 2.66 2.53 -7.47
C ASP A 115 1.82 1.31 -7.90
N VAL A 116 0.58 1.28 -7.39
CA VAL A 116 -0.42 0.29 -7.78
C VAL A 116 -1.35 0.89 -8.84
N ASP A 117 -1.22 0.44 -10.08
CA ASP A 117 -1.92 0.99 -11.25
C ASP A 117 -3.12 0.15 -11.72
N PHE A 118 -3.31 -1.04 -11.16
CA PHE A 118 -4.29 -2.06 -11.56
C PHE A 118 -5.51 -2.14 -10.64
#